data_AF-A0A9J6FFA3-F1
#
_entry.id   AF-A0A9J6FFA3-F1
#
_cell.length_a   1.000
_cell.length_b   1.000
_cell.length_c   1.000
_cell.angle_alpha   90.00
_cell.angle_beta   90.00
_cell.angle_gamma   90.00
#
_symmetry.space_group_name_H-M   'P 1'
#
loop_
_entity.id
_entity.type
_entity.pdbx_description
1 polymer ?
#
loop_
_entity_poly.entity_id
_entity_poly.type
_entity_poly.pdbx_seq_one_letter_code
_entity_poly.pdbx_strand_id
1 'polypeptide(L)'
;MELCEDHEERAEAKHEANSLLKATPTLETAVMAEFWDRVLQRLNATSKALQSPTLSLNAAASLIKLLCDYVYGLRERFDEIQKLEKEASDNASYKPSTQRKRKQSTRYDSTEGTSTPEPQHPSAKFGYETSFVRIDNLTHALTARLSAYTEVCSQFAVITDWNCFYPAQRRLRAMKLVKKYPSDLAGTFPVELKQFI
;
A
#
# COMPACT_ATOMS: atom_id res chain seq x y z
N MET A 1 -11.90 28.78 15.58
CA MET A 1 -11.15 28.62 16.86
C MET A 1 -11.63 29.60 17.93
N GLU A 2 -12.42 30.63 17.58
CA GLU A 2 -12.95 31.66 18.51
C GLU A 2 -14.03 31.20 19.51
N LEU A 3 -14.85 30.19 19.18
CA LEU A 3 -16.00 29.79 20.02
C LEU A 3 -15.63 29.06 21.34
N CYS A 4 -14.42 28.50 21.45
CA CYS A 4 -14.01 27.77 22.66
C CYS A 4 -13.66 28.70 23.83
N GLU A 5 -13.28 29.95 23.55
CA GLU A 5 -12.82 30.93 24.54
C GLU A 5 -13.75 32.15 24.65
N ASP A 6 -14.82 32.23 23.84
CA ASP A 6 -15.77 33.34 23.87
C ASP A 6 -16.59 33.33 25.16
N HIS A 7 -16.39 34.31 26.05
CA HIS A 7 -17.08 34.38 27.35
C HIS A 7 -18.61 34.53 27.23
N GLU A 8 -19.15 34.99 26.10
CA GLU A 8 -20.58 35.18 25.86
C GLU A 8 -21.32 33.89 25.44
N GLU A 9 -20.58 32.86 25.02
CA GLU A 9 -21.18 31.61 24.53
C GLU A 9 -21.67 30.66 25.66
N ARG A 10 -22.71 29.88 25.36
CA ARG A 10 -23.31 28.93 26.31
C ARG A 10 -22.33 27.81 26.69
N ALA A 11 -22.36 27.37 27.94
CA ALA A 11 -21.48 26.31 28.45
C ALA A 11 -21.58 25.00 27.65
N GLU A 12 -22.76 24.64 27.16
CA GLU A 12 -22.98 23.48 26.29
C GLU A 12 -22.31 23.65 24.93
N ALA A 13 -22.47 24.81 24.29
CA ALA A 13 -21.83 25.13 23.01
C ALA A 13 -20.29 25.14 23.12
N LYS A 14 -19.75 25.67 24.22
CA LYS A 14 -18.32 25.57 24.54
C LYS A 14 -17.85 24.14 24.76
N HIS A 15 -18.65 23.33 25.44
CA HIS A 15 -18.31 21.93 25.70
C HIS A 15 -18.32 21.12 24.41
N GLU A 16 -19.31 21.34 23.55
CA GLU A 16 -19.43 20.71 22.24
C GLU A 16 -18.31 21.16 21.29
N ALA A 17 -18.03 22.46 21.22
CA ALA A 17 -16.89 22.99 20.46
C ALA A 17 -15.55 22.43 20.97
N ASN A 18 -15.35 22.30 22.29
CA ASN A 18 -14.16 21.68 22.85
C ASN A 18 -14.11 20.15 22.64
N SER A 19 -15.25 19.48 22.64
CA SER A 19 -15.36 18.05 22.34
C SER A 19 -15.01 17.80 20.87
N LEU A 20 -15.53 18.65 19.97
CA LEU A 20 -15.20 18.66 18.54
C LEU A 20 -13.74 19.05 18.31
N LEU A 21 -13.20 20.02 19.06
CA LEU A 21 -11.77 20.36 19.03
C LEU A 21 -10.91 19.19 19.50
N LYS A 22 -11.34 18.43 20.51
CA LYS A 22 -10.67 17.18 20.93
C LYS A 22 -10.85 16.04 19.92
N ALA A 23 -11.91 16.10 19.12
CA ALA A 23 -12.19 15.20 18.01
C ALA A 23 -11.59 15.67 16.67
N THR A 24 -10.88 16.82 16.64
CA THR A 24 -10.23 17.33 15.43
C THR A 24 -9.25 16.32 14.84
N PRO A 25 -9.01 16.38 13.51
CA PRO A 25 -8.01 15.54 12.87
C PRO A 25 -6.67 15.75 13.57
N THR A 26 -6.20 14.71 14.23
CA THR A 26 -4.83 14.71 14.71
C THR A 26 -3.88 14.73 13.54
N LEU A 27 -2.62 15.09 13.77
CA LEU A 27 -1.58 14.95 12.76
C LEU A 27 -1.58 13.55 12.14
N GLU A 28 -1.85 12.51 12.94
CA GLU A 28 -2.01 11.13 12.44
C GLU A 28 -3.14 10.98 11.43
N THR A 29 -4.27 11.64 11.67
CA THR A 29 -5.44 11.58 10.79
C THR A 29 -5.19 12.31 9.48
N ALA A 30 -4.55 13.48 9.54
CA ALA A 30 -4.16 14.26 8.36
C ALA A 30 -3.13 13.49 7.51
N VAL A 31 -2.07 12.96 8.14
CA VAL A 31 -1.06 12.12 7.48
C VAL A 31 -1.68 10.88 6.85
N MET A 32 -2.61 10.19 7.53
CA MET A 32 -3.31 9.04 6.93
C MET A 32 -4.21 9.44 5.76
N ALA A 33 -4.89 10.58 5.84
CA ALA A 33 -5.78 11.05 4.78
C ALA A 33 -4.98 11.36 3.51
N GLU A 34 -3.89 12.12 3.63
CA GLU A 34 -2.98 12.43 2.52
C GLU A 34 -2.34 11.16 1.94
N PHE A 35 -1.91 10.23 2.80
CA PHE A 35 -1.39 8.94 2.36
C PHE A 35 -2.43 8.16 1.53
N TRP A 36 -3.66 8.02 2.04
CA TRP A 36 -4.69 7.24 1.35
C TRP A 36 -5.19 7.94 0.09
N ASP A 37 -5.30 9.26 0.07
CA ASP A 37 -5.67 10.02 -1.13
C ASP A 37 -4.69 9.71 -2.27
N ARG A 38 -3.38 9.81 -2.01
CA ARG A 38 -2.32 9.44 -2.98
C ARG A 38 -2.44 8.01 -3.49
N VAL A 39 -2.64 7.04 -2.58
CA VAL A 39 -2.80 5.63 -2.95
C VAL A 39 -4.05 5.41 -3.80
N LEU A 40 -5.20 5.94 -3.37
CA LEU A 40 -6.49 5.71 -4.01
C LEU A 40 -6.55 6.37 -5.39
N GLN A 41 -5.99 7.57 -5.55
CA GLN A 41 -5.90 8.23 -6.85
C GLN A 41 -5.11 7.39 -7.86
N ARG A 42 -3.93 6.89 -7.47
CA ARG A 42 -3.08 6.06 -8.33
C ARG A 42 -3.72 4.71 -8.63
N LEU A 43 -4.32 4.07 -7.63
CA LEU A 43 -5.02 2.80 -7.80
C LEU A 43 -6.21 2.95 -8.75
N ASN A 44 -7.00 4.01 -8.61
CA ASN A 44 -8.12 4.30 -9.50
C ASN A 44 -7.66 4.56 -10.94
N ALA A 45 -6.60 5.36 -11.13
CA ALA A 45 -6.03 5.61 -12.46
C ALA A 45 -5.55 4.31 -13.13
N THR A 46 -4.82 3.46 -12.39
CA THR A 46 -4.39 2.14 -12.89
C THR A 46 -5.59 1.24 -13.17
N SER A 47 -6.60 1.21 -12.30
CA SER A 47 -7.82 0.41 -12.50
C SER A 47 -8.57 0.80 -13.77
N LYS A 48 -8.72 2.10 -14.03
CA LYS A 48 -9.33 2.60 -15.27
C LYS A 48 -8.50 2.21 -16.50
N ALA A 49 -7.18 2.33 -16.43
CA ALA A 49 -6.30 1.92 -17.53
C ALA A 49 -6.41 0.42 -17.83
N LEU A 50 -6.48 -0.42 -16.79
CA LEU A 50 -6.64 -1.88 -16.90
C LEU A 50 -7.98 -2.30 -17.53
N GLN A 51 -9.01 -1.45 -17.49
CA GLN A 51 -10.32 -1.72 -18.09
C GLN A 51 -10.37 -1.39 -19.58
N SER A 52 -9.29 -0.87 -20.16
CA SER A 52 -9.24 -0.61 -21.60
C SER A 52 -9.29 -1.93 -22.39
N PRO A 53 -10.23 -2.09 -23.35
CA PRO A 53 -10.38 -3.32 -24.12
C PRO A 53 -9.23 -3.59 -25.09
N THR A 54 -8.43 -2.57 -25.40
CA THR A 54 -7.28 -2.66 -26.31
C THR A 54 -5.96 -2.87 -25.56
N LEU A 55 -5.99 -2.96 -24.23
CA LEU A 55 -4.79 -3.11 -23.43
C LEU A 55 -4.21 -4.52 -23.58
N SER A 56 -2.93 -4.60 -23.95
CA SER A 56 -2.22 -5.88 -23.97
C SER A 56 -1.93 -6.37 -22.56
N LEU A 57 -1.85 -7.70 -22.39
CA LEU A 57 -1.55 -8.30 -21.09
C LEU A 57 -0.17 -7.87 -20.55
N ASN A 58 0.82 -7.71 -21.43
CA ASN A 58 2.14 -7.18 -21.08
C ASN A 58 2.04 -5.74 -20.54
N ALA A 59 1.27 -4.87 -21.20
CA ALA A 59 1.04 -3.51 -20.70
C ALA A 59 0.29 -3.49 -19.37
N ALA A 60 -0.69 -4.38 -19.18
CA ALA A 60 -1.38 -4.56 -17.90
C ALA A 60 -0.42 -4.96 -16.77
N ALA A 61 0.48 -5.92 -17.01
CA ALA A 61 1.51 -6.31 -16.05
C ALA A 61 2.44 -5.13 -15.71
N SER A 62 2.85 -4.34 -16.71
CA SER A 62 3.66 -3.14 -16.49
C SER A 62 2.94 -2.08 -15.65
N LEU A 63 1.64 -1.84 -15.89
CA LEU A 63 0.84 -0.89 -15.11
C LEU A 63 0.71 -1.32 -13.63
N ILE A 64 0.51 -2.62 -13.38
CA ILE A 64 0.46 -3.16 -12.01
C ILE A 64 1.84 -3.03 -11.35
N LYS A 65 2.94 -3.31 -12.08
CA LYS A 65 4.30 -3.14 -11.56
C LYS A 65 4.59 -1.70 -11.17
N LEU A 66 4.24 -0.73 -12.01
CA LEU A 66 4.37 0.70 -11.69
C LEU A 66 3.58 1.09 -10.44
N LEU A 67 2.38 0.53 -10.26
CA LEU A 67 1.58 0.73 -9.05
C LEU A 67 2.25 0.11 -7.80
N CYS A 68 2.79 -1.11 -7.90
CA CYS A 68 3.56 -1.74 -6.84
C CYS A 68 4.74 -0.85 -6.41
N ASP A 69 5.54 -0.41 -7.38
CA ASP A 69 6.75 0.38 -7.13
C ASP A 69 6.40 1.73 -6.52
N TYR A 70 5.29 2.35 -6.96
CA TYR A 70 4.78 3.57 -6.36
C TYR A 70 4.38 3.39 -4.88
N VAL A 71 3.59 2.36 -4.57
CA VAL A 71 3.13 2.07 -3.20
C VAL A 71 4.31 1.73 -2.30
N TYR A 72 5.26 0.93 -2.78
CA TYR A 72 6.49 0.63 -2.06
C TYR A 72 7.28 1.91 -1.76
N GLY A 73 7.45 2.79 -2.74
CA GLY A 73 8.13 4.07 -2.57
C GLY A 73 7.38 5.08 -1.68
N LEU A 74 6.11 4.88 -1.34
CA LEU A 74 5.43 5.69 -0.32
C LEU A 74 5.96 5.39 1.09
N ARG A 75 6.48 4.19 1.32
CA ARG A 75 7.11 3.81 2.60
C ARG A 75 8.32 4.68 2.89
N GLU A 76 9.18 4.86 1.89
CA GLU A 76 10.40 5.68 2.00
C GLU A 76 10.09 7.17 2.13
N ARG A 77 8.99 7.64 1.53
CA ARG A 77 8.53 9.03 1.56
C ARG A 77 7.59 9.35 2.73
N PHE A 78 7.35 8.40 3.62
CA PHE A 78 6.40 8.61 4.73
C PHE A 78 6.84 9.75 5.65
N ASP A 79 8.15 9.90 5.88
CA ASP A 79 8.71 11.00 6.67
C ASP A 79 8.52 12.37 5.98
N GLU A 80 8.55 12.41 4.65
CA GLU A 80 8.27 13.63 3.88
C GLU A 80 6.81 14.04 4.03
N ILE A 81 5.87 13.09 3.97
CA ILE A 81 4.43 13.35 4.17
C ILE A 81 4.19 13.86 5.58
N GLN A 82 4.80 13.24 6.60
CA GLN A 82 4.71 13.72 7.97
C GLN A 82 5.23 15.15 8.14
N LYS A 83 6.35 15.47 7.49
CA LYS A 83 6.95 16.80 7.57
C LYS A 83 6.03 17.86 6.94
N LEU A 84 5.50 17.59 5.75
CA LEU A 84 4.57 18.49 5.06
C LEU A 84 3.32 18.77 5.89
N GLU A 85 2.69 17.73 6.44
CA GLU A 85 1.48 17.89 7.27
C GLU A 85 1.78 18.62 8.58
N LYS A 86 2.97 18.42 9.14
CA LYS A 86 3.39 19.14 10.36
C LYS A 86 3.66 20.62 10.09
N GLU A 87 4.18 20.95 8.92
CA GLU A 87 4.37 22.35 8.48
C GLU A 87 3.03 23.01 8.12
N ALA A 88 2.08 22.26 7.56
CA ALA A 88 0.75 22.76 7.22
C ALA A 88 -0.17 22.92 8.44
N SER A 89 0.06 22.15 9.50
CA SER A 89 -0.76 22.17 10.70
C SER A 89 -0.07 22.95 11.82
N ASP A 90 -0.30 24.26 11.87
CA ASP A 90 0.06 25.12 13.01
C ASP A 90 -0.46 24.50 14.32
N ASN A 91 0.44 23.90 15.12
CA ASN A 91 0.21 23.23 16.42
C ASN A 91 -0.31 21.77 16.45
N ALA A 92 -0.28 20.98 15.38
CA ALA A 92 -0.64 19.55 15.53
C ALA A 92 0.50 18.72 16.15
N SER A 93 0.38 18.44 17.44
CA SER A 93 1.13 17.38 18.13
C SER A 93 0.53 16.01 17.82
N TYR A 94 1.37 14.98 17.73
CA TYR A 94 0.91 13.59 17.86
C TYR A 94 0.12 13.41 19.17
N LYS A 95 -0.87 12.52 19.18
CA LYS A 95 -1.55 12.15 20.42
C LYS A 95 -0.53 11.52 21.37
N PRO A 96 -0.42 11.98 22.63
CA PRO A 96 0.44 11.30 23.60
C PRO A 96 -0.06 9.86 23.80
N SER A 97 0.88 8.92 23.82
CA SER A 97 0.61 7.49 24.05
C SER A 97 -0.09 7.34 25.41
N THR A 98 -1.41 7.23 25.39
CA THR A 98 -2.23 6.98 26.58
C THR A 98 -2.19 5.49 26.88
N GLN A 99 -1.02 4.98 27.28
CA GLN A 99 -0.99 3.71 27.98
C GLN A 99 -1.69 3.90 29.32
N ARG A 100 -2.80 3.18 29.53
CA ARG A 100 -3.45 3.09 30.83
C ARG A 100 -2.42 2.54 31.82
N LYS A 101 -1.86 3.38 32.69
CA LYS A 101 -1.01 2.92 33.80
C LYS A 101 -1.84 1.96 34.65
N ARG A 102 -1.54 0.67 34.59
CA ARG A 102 -2.16 -0.34 35.45
C ARG A 102 -1.78 0.05 36.87
N LYS A 103 -2.75 0.36 37.73
CA LYS A 103 -2.49 0.55 39.16
C LYS A 103 -2.02 -0.79 39.70
N GLN A 104 -0.72 -0.94 39.92
CA GLN A 104 -0.12 -2.12 40.51
C GLN A 104 -0.56 -2.16 41.98
N SER A 105 -1.17 -3.27 42.41
CA SER A 105 -1.59 -3.44 43.79
C SER A 105 -0.35 -3.54 44.68
N THR A 106 -0.22 -2.63 45.64
CA THR A 106 0.94 -2.42 46.54
C THR A 106 1.19 -3.55 47.54
N ARG A 107 0.73 -4.78 47.27
CA ARG A 107 0.77 -5.87 48.26
C ARG A 107 1.98 -6.78 48.19
N TYR A 108 2.69 -6.84 47.07
CA TYR A 108 3.93 -7.62 46.94
C TYR A 108 4.78 -7.02 45.81
N ASP A 109 5.80 -6.24 46.13
CA ASP A 109 6.86 -5.96 45.18
C ASP A 109 8.22 -6.01 45.88
N SER A 110 8.90 -7.13 45.69
CA SER A 110 10.29 -7.36 46.04
C SER A 110 10.87 -8.24 44.95
N THR A 111 10.90 -7.74 43.72
CA THR A 111 11.79 -8.24 42.68
C THR A 111 12.22 -7.07 41.81
N GLU A 112 13.49 -6.70 41.97
CA GLU A 112 14.23 -5.88 41.03
C GLU A 112 14.12 -6.44 39.61
N GLY A 113 14.05 -5.55 38.62
CA GLY A 113 14.22 -5.90 37.21
C GLY A 113 12.92 -6.02 36.44
N THR A 114 12.30 -4.89 36.11
CA THR A 114 11.57 -4.81 34.84
C THR A 114 11.96 -3.51 34.19
N SER A 115 12.90 -3.60 33.24
CA SER A 115 13.21 -2.53 32.30
C SER A 115 11.90 -2.10 31.65
N THR A 116 11.34 -0.98 32.08
CA THR A 116 10.26 -0.32 31.35
C THR A 116 10.78 -0.06 29.94
N PRO A 117 10.12 -0.58 28.90
CA PRO A 117 10.51 -0.26 27.52
C PRO A 117 10.51 1.26 27.39
N GLU A 118 11.63 1.80 26.91
CA GLU A 118 11.78 3.22 26.66
C GLU A 118 10.57 3.72 25.83
N PRO A 119 9.88 4.80 26.24
CA PRO A 119 8.68 5.22 25.57
C PRO A 119 9.00 5.64 24.13
N GLN A 120 8.66 4.77 23.17
CA GLN A 120 8.78 5.07 21.76
C GLN A 120 8.01 6.36 21.44
N HIS A 121 8.66 7.26 20.69
CA HIS A 121 8.05 8.51 20.27
C HIS A 121 6.73 8.22 19.53
N PRO A 122 5.61 8.92 19.84
CA PRO A 122 4.29 8.65 19.28
C PRO A 122 4.24 8.57 17.74
N SER A 123 5.05 9.37 17.04
CA SER A 123 5.23 9.29 15.57
C SER A 123 5.79 7.96 15.10
N ALA A 124 6.84 7.45 15.75
CA ALA A 124 7.44 6.17 15.37
C ALA A 124 6.43 5.04 15.57
N LYS A 125 5.73 5.04 16.71
CA LYS A 125 4.67 4.07 16.99
C LYS A 125 3.56 4.09 15.94
N PHE A 126 3.07 5.28 15.57
CA PHE A 126 2.05 5.44 14.53
C PHE A 126 2.54 4.97 13.15
N GLY A 127 3.76 5.35 12.76
CA GLY A 127 4.37 4.93 11.49
C GLY A 127 4.52 3.41 11.40
N TYR A 128 5.08 2.78 12.43
CA TYR A 128 5.29 1.33 12.47
C TYR A 128 4.00 0.53 12.60
N GLU A 129 3.13 0.85 13.57
CA GLU A 129 1.98 0.01 13.90
C GLU A 129 0.83 0.15 12.91
N THR A 130 0.71 1.28 12.21
CA THR A 130 -0.45 1.57 11.35
C THR A 130 -0.07 1.74 9.90
N SER A 131 0.85 2.65 9.58
CA SER A 131 1.14 3.02 8.19
C SER A 131 1.95 1.94 7.46
N PHE A 132 3.04 1.46 8.04
CA PHE A 132 3.89 0.45 7.39
C PHE A 132 3.18 -0.89 7.22
N VAL A 133 2.45 -1.36 8.23
CA VAL A 133 1.65 -2.60 8.10
C VAL A 133 0.65 -2.50 6.94
N ARG A 134 0.01 -1.34 6.75
CA ARG A 134 -0.93 -1.12 5.63
C ARG A 134 -0.23 -1.09 4.28
N ILE A 135 0.91 -0.40 4.18
CA ILE A 135 1.72 -0.36 2.96
C ILE A 135 2.22 -1.75 2.60
N ASP A 136 2.72 -2.51 3.57
CA ASP A 136 3.28 -3.85 3.37
C ASP A 136 2.19 -4.82 2.92
N ASN A 137 1.00 -4.77 3.54
CA ASN A 137 -0.16 -5.57 3.13
C ASN A 137 -0.62 -5.23 1.70
N LEU A 138 -0.71 -3.94 1.36
CA LEU A 138 -1.09 -3.52 0.02
C LEU A 138 -0.04 -3.93 -1.02
N THR A 139 1.23 -3.76 -0.71
CA THR A 139 2.35 -4.18 -1.55
C THR A 139 2.34 -5.68 -1.78
N HIS A 140 2.08 -6.47 -0.74
CA HIS A 140 1.94 -7.91 -0.84
C HIS A 140 0.80 -8.31 -1.79
N ALA A 141 -0.39 -7.72 -1.61
CA ALA A 141 -1.54 -7.99 -2.47
C ALA A 141 -1.29 -7.61 -3.95
N LEU A 142 -0.67 -6.44 -4.19
CA LEU A 142 -0.33 -6.00 -5.53
C LEU A 142 0.74 -6.88 -6.17
N THR A 143 1.73 -7.32 -5.40
CA THR A 143 2.79 -8.24 -5.86
C THR A 143 2.23 -9.61 -6.21
N ALA A 144 1.30 -10.14 -5.40
CA ALA A 144 0.62 -11.40 -5.71
C ALA A 144 -0.17 -11.29 -7.04
N ARG A 145 -0.88 -10.17 -7.24
CA ARG A 145 -1.58 -9.90 -8.50
C ARG A 145 -0.63 -9.77 -9.68
N LEU A 146 0.48 -9.04 -9.51
CA LEU A 146 1.51 -8.91 -10.54
C LEU A 146 2.08 -10.28 -10.93
N SER A 147 2.39 -11.12 -9.94
CA SER A 147 2.91 -12.48 -10.17
C SER A 147 2.00 -13.28 -11.10
N ALA A 148 0.69 -13.29 -10.83
CA ALA A 148 -0.29 -13.98 -11.69
C ALA A 148 -0.26 -13.45 -13.14
N TYR A 149 -0.22 -12.14 -13.35
CA TYR A 149 -0.13 -11.54 -14.69
C TYR A 149 1.18 -11.92 -15.38
N THR A 150 2.31 -11.80 -14.67
CA THR A 150 3.63 -12.13 -15.22
C THR A 150 3.75 -13.61 -15.57
N GLU A 151 3.10 -14.51 -14.83
CA GLU A 151 3.08 -15.93 -15.12
C GLU A 151 2.39 -16.21 -16.47
N VAL A 152 1.21 -15.61 -16.67
CA VAL A 152 0.47 -15.74 -17.94
C VAL A 152 1.25 -15.11 -19.09
N CYS A 153 1.78 -13.90 -18.91
CA CYS A 153 2.67 -13.25 -19.89
C CYS A 153 3.83 -14.18 -20.29
N SER A 154 4.52 -14.78 -19.31
CA SER A 154 5.67 -15.66 -19.56
C SER A 154 5.29 -16.93 -20.31
N GLN A 155 4.11 -17.48 -20.05
CA GLN A 155 3.59 -18.67 -20.73
C GLN A 155 3.30 -18.40 -22.20
N PHE A 156 2.63 -17.28 -22.48
CA PHE A 156 2.24 -16.88 -23.83
C PHE A 156 3.27 -16.01 -24.55
N ALA A 157 4.42 -15.73 -23.91
CA ALA A 157 5.51 -14.93 -24.47
C ALA A 157 6.00 -15.45 -25.84
N VAL A 158 5.88 -16.75 -26.10
CA VAL A 158 6.25 -17.31 -27.41
C VAL A 158 5.37 -16.77 -28.55
N ILE A 159 4.13 -16.36 -28.26
CA ILE A 159 3.21 -15.77 -29.22
C ILE A 159 3.40 -14.25 -29.28
N THR A 160 3.51 -13.59 -28.13
CA THR A 160 3.57 -12.12 -28.04
C THR A 160 4.95 -11.55 -28.38
N ASP A 161 6.01 -12.24 -28.00
CA ASP A 161 7.39 -11.75 -28.02
C ASP A 161 8.32 -12.72 -28.79
N TRP A 162 7.79 -13.39 -29.83
CA TRP A 162 8.50 -14.41 -30.63
C TRP A 162 9.91 -13.96 -31.05
N ASN A 163 10.04 -12.72 -31.51
CA ASN A 163 11.28 -12.15 -32.01
C ASN A 163 12.32 -11.88 -30.91
N CYS A 164 11.92 -11.87 -29.64
CA CYS A 164 12.82 -11.68 -28.49
C CYS A 164 13.57 -12.96 -28.08
N PHE A 165 13.27 -14.11 -28.70
CA PHE A 165 13.88 -15.39 -28.37
C PHE A 165 14.73 -15.95 -29.51
N TYR A 166 15.77 -16.73 -29.15
CA TYR A 166 16.54 -17.51 -30.12
C TYR A 166 15.71 -18.67 -30.70
N PRO A 167 16.00 -19.17 -31.92
CA PRO A 167 15.22 -20.24 -32.55
C PRO A 167 15.05 -21.49 -31.68
N ALA A 168 16.10 -21.92 -30.97
CA ALA A 168 16.03 -23.06 -30.04
C ALA A 168 15.07 -22.79 -28.85
N GLN A 169 15.06 -21.57 -28.32
CA GLN A 169 14.18 -21.17 -27.22
C GLN A 169 12.73 -21.05 -27.66
N ARG A 170 12.47 -20.55 -28.88
CA ARG A 170 11.12 -20.46 -29.46
C ARG A 170 10.45 -21.83 -29.49
N ARG A 171 11.14 -22.84 -30.06
CA ARG A 171 10.62 -24.21 -30.13
C ARG A 171 10.37 -24.80 -28.74
N LEU A 172 11.31 -24.63 -27.81
CA LEU A 172 11.16 -25.12 -26.43
C LEU A 172 9.95 -24.50 -25.72
N ARG A 173 9.77 -23.18 -25.83
CA ARG A 173 8.64 -22.48 -25.21
C ARG A 173 7.30 -22.86 -25.85
N ALA A 174 7.24 -22.98 -27.17
CA ALA A 174 6.05 -23.44 -27.87
C ALA A 174 5.66 -24.87 -27.45
N MET A 175 6.64 -25.78 -27.31
CA MET A 175 6.39 -27.13 -26.82
C MET A 175 5.95 -27.17 -25.35
N LYS A 176 6.47 -26.28 -24.49
CA LYS A 176 5.96 -26.13 -23.12
C LYS A 176 4.49 -25.72 -23.12
N LEU A 177 4.08 -24.84 -24.04
CA LEU A 177 2.69 -24.42 -24.17
C LEU A 177 1.79 -25.58 -24.62
N VAL A 178 2.19 -26.36 -25.63
CA VAL A 178 1.49 -27.58 -26.07
C VAL A 178 1.31 -28.57 -24.92
N LYS A 179 2.37 -28.78 -24.13
CA LYS A 179 2.30 -29.69 -22.96
C LYS A 179 1.32 -29.19 -21.90
N LYS A 180 1.20 -27.87 -21.73
CA LYS A 180 0.27 -27.27 -20.75
C LYS A 180 -1.18 -27.35 -21.23
N TYR A 181 -1.41 -27.23 -22.53
CA TYR A 181 -2.75 -27.23 -23.15
C TYR A 181 -2.86 -28.31 -24.25
N PRO A 182 -2.76 -29.61 -23.88
CA PRO A 182 -2.72 -30.70 -24.87
C PRO A 182 -4.06 -30.94 -25.59
N SER A 183 -5.17 -30.48 -25.00
CA SER A 183 -6.50 -30.52 -25.63
C SER A 183 -6.69 -29.44 -26.68
N ASP A 184 -5.99 -28.32 -26.54
CA ASP A 184 -6.19 -27.12 -27.36
C ASP A 184 -5.12 -26.98 -28.45
N LEU A 185 -3.92 -27.52 -28.22
CA LEU A 185 -2.77 -27.35 -29.10
C LEU A 185 -2.22 -28.70 -29.58
N ALA A 186 -2.11 -28.84 -30.90
CA ALA A 186 -1.49 -30.01 -31.53
C ALA A 186 0.04 -30.02 -31.34
N GLY A 187 0.64 -31.21 -31.42
CA GLY A 187 2.10 -31.38 -31.39
C GLY A 187 2.83 -30.65 -32.53
N THR A 188 2.14 -30.32 -33.62
CA THR A 188 2.64 -29.56 -34.76
C THR A 188 2.69 -28.05 -34.54
N PHE A 189 2.06 -27.54 -33.46
CA PHE A 189 1.93 -26.11 -33.16
C PHE A 189 3.23 -25.30 -33.30
N PRO A 190 4.43 -25.72 -32.83
CA PRO A 190 5.64 -24.91 -32.99
C PRO A 190 6.07 -24.69 -34.45
N VAL A 191 5.71 -25.63 -35.34
CA VAL A 191 6.04 -25.53 -36.77
C VAL A 191 5.05 -24.58 -37.44
N GLU A 192 3.77 -24.74 -37.15
CA GLU A 192 2.69 -23.86 -37.64
C GLU A 192 2.91 -22.42 -37.19
N LEU A 193 3.19 -22.20 -35.90
CA LEU A 193 3.41 -20.88 -35.33
C LEU A 193 4.52 -20.10 -36.06
N LYS A 194 5.59 -20.79 -36.49
CA LYS A 194 6.69 -20.19 -37.26
C LYS A 194 6.26 -19.72 -38.66
N GLN A 195 5.19 -20.29 -39.23
CA GLN A 195 4.69 -19.88 -40.54
C GLN A 195 3.79 -18.63 -40.46
N PHE A 196 3.17 -18.39 -39.30
CA PHE A 196 2.24 -17.28 -39.09
C PHE A 196 2.86 -16.04 -38.45
N ILE A 197 4.02 -16.16 -37.79
CA ILE A 197 4.76 -15.05 -37.14
C ILE A 197 6.10 -14.82 -37.84
#